data_AF-R1III2-F1
#
_entry.id   AF-R1III2-F1
#
_cell.length_a   1.000
_cell.length_b   1.000
_cell.length_c   1.000
_cell.angle_alpha   90.00
_cell.angle_beta   90.00
_cell.angle_gamma   90.00
#
_symmetry.space_group_name_H-M   'P 1'
#
loop_
_entity.id
_entity.type
_entity.pdbx_description
1 polymer ?
#
loop_
_entity_poly.entity_id
_entity_poly.type
_entity_poly.pdbx_seq_one_letter_code
_entity_poly.pdbx_strand_id
1 'polypeptide(L)'
;MSNIQTVLGFDYGTKSIGVAIGQAITGTARPLKALKAKDGIPSWEAIEVILKEWTPDLVVVGLPLDLHGGELETITPRARKFANRLKGRFGVNVELHDERLTTAEARSSLFEYGGYKALGKGEIDSQSAVIIVESWFENQYGE
;
A
#
# COMPACT_ATOMS: atom_id res chain seq x y z
N MET A 1 -12.63 4.75 -18.92
CA MET A 1 -11.67 4.52 -17.84
C MET A 1 -11.00 3.19 -18.10
N SER A 2 -9.67 3.14 -18.03
CA SER A 2 -8.92 1.88 -18.08
C SER A 2 -9.49 0.92 -17.03
N ASN A 3 -9.76 -0.32 -17.44
CA ASN A 3 -10.39 -1.31 -16.59
C ASN A 3 -9.36 -1.82 -15.59
N ILE A 4 -9.12 -1.09 -14.49
CA ILE A 4 -8.16 -1.48 -13.45
C ILE A 4 -8.65 -2.81 -12.87
N GLN A 5 -7.91 -3.89 -13.12
CA GLN A 5 -8.21 -5.22 -12.60
C GLN A 5 -7.34 -5.53 -11.39
N THR A 6 -6.07 -5.14 -11.45
CA THR A 6 -5.06 -5.49 -10.46
C THR A 6 -4.38 -4.25 -9.91
N VAL A 7 -4.34 -4.14 -8.58
CA VAL A 7 -3.72 -3.02 -7.87
C VAL A 7 -2.62 -3.53 -6.95
N LEU A 8 -1.42 -2.97 -7.07
CA LEU A 8 -0.33 -3.23 -6.14
C LEU A 8 -0.24 -2.10 -5.12
N GLY A 9 -0.44 -2.41 -3.85
CA GLY A 9 -0.39 -1.46 -2.75
C GLY A 9 0.95 -1.42 -2.04
N PHE A 10 1.36 -0.23 -1.62
CA PHE A 10 2.50 -0.03 -0.72
C PHE A 10 2.12 0.83 0.49
N ASP A 11 2.42 0.33 1.68
CA ASP A 11 2.47 1.12 2.92
C ASP A 11 3.90 1.61 3.14
N TYR A 12 4.13 2.92 3.01
CA TYR A 12 5.48 3.48 3.08
C TYR A 12 5.95 3.68 4.53
N GLY A 13 6.96 2.91 4.94
CA GLY A 13 7.67 3.10 6.20
C GLY A 13 9.18 3.27 6.05
N THR A 14 9.81 3.86 7.06
CA THR A 14 11.27 4.14 7.05
C THR A 14 12.13 2.90 7.30
N LYS A 15 11.57 1.86 7.93
CA LYS A 15 12.25 0.60 8.25
C LYS A 15 11.72 -0.60 7.45
N SER A 16 10.46 -0.55 7.08
CA SER A 16 9.76 -1.57 6.32
C SER A 16 8.72 -0.90 5.44
N ILE A 17 8.47 -1.45 4.26
CA ILE A 17 7.42 -1.03 3.35
C ILE A 17 6.51 -2.24 3.18
N GLY A 18 5.27 -2.13 3.65
CA GLY A 18 4.26 -3.16 3.48
C GLY A 18 3.88 -3.26 2.00
N VAL A 19 3.56 -4.45 1.53
CA VAL A 19 3.18 -4.70 0.13
C VAL A 19 1.91 -5.54 0.09
N ALA A 20 0.96 -5.19 -0.76
CA ALA A 20 -0.25 -5.98 -0.98
C ALA A 20 -0.62 -6.03 -2.46
N ILE A 21 -1.32 -7.09 -2.86
CA ILE A 21 -1.92 -7.20 -4.19
C ILE A 21 -3.42 -7.33 -4.07
N GLY A 22 -4.15 -6.48 -4.79
CA GLY A 22 -5.61 -6.43 -4.81
C GLY A 22 -6.19 -6.78 -6.16
N GLN A 23 -7.45 -7.19 -6.15
CA GLN A 23 -8.24 -7.51 -7.34
C GLN A 23 -9.56 -6.73 -7.29
N ALA A 24 -9.81 -5.95 -8.34
CA ALA A 24 -10.98 -5.08 -8.42
C ALA A 24 -12.30 -5.87 -8.45
N ILE A 25 -12.31 -7.08 -9.02
CA ILE A 25 -13.51 -7.93 -9.14
C ILE A 25 -14.08 -8.28 -7.76
N THR A 26 -13.22 -8.61 -6.80
CA THR A 26 -13.63 -8.95 -5.43
C THR A 26 -13.60 -7.76 -4.49
N GLY A 27 -12.92 -6.68 -4.86
CA GLY A 27 -12.66 -5.54 -3.98
C GLY A 27 -11.74 -5.88 -2.80
N THR A 28 -11.03 -7.00 -2.87
CA THR A 28 -10.19 -7.50 -1.76
C THR A 28 -8.71 -7.48 -2.11
N ALA A 29 -7.87 -7.51 -1.08
CA ALA A 29 -6.43 -7.62 -1.23
C ALA A 29 -5.84 -8.71 -0.33
N ARG A 30 -4.61 -9.11 -0.65
CA ARG A 30 -3.81 -10.00 0.19
C ARG A 30 -2.42 -9.44 0.43
N PRO A 31 -1.83 -9.70 1.61
CA PRO A 31 -0.49 -9.23 1.88
C PRO A 31 0.51 -9.99 1.01
N LEU A 32 1.55 -9.28 0.58
CA LEU A 32 2.79 -9.84 0.05
C LEU A 32 3.90 -9.62 1.08
N LYS A 33 5.07 -10.21 0.83
CA LYS A 33 6.22 -10.03 1.71
C LYS A 33 6.63 -8.55 1.78
N ALA A 34 6.69 -8.01 2.99
CA ALA A 34 7.16 -6.65 3.22
C ALA A 34 8.63 -6.47 2.74
N LEU A 35 8.93 -5.28 2.22
CA LEU A 35 10.26 -4.89 1.81
C LEU A 35 10.98 -4.19 2.95
N LYS A 36 12.17 -4.67 3.31
CA LYS A 36 13.02 -3.94 4.25
C LYS A 36 13.45 -2.62 3.62
N ALA A 37 13.39 -1.56 4.42
CA ALA A 37 13.87 -0.24 4.04
C ALA A 37 14.94 0.24 5.03
N LYS A 38 15.92 0.97 4.52
CA LYS A 38 16.89 1.71 5.35
C LYS A 38 16.66 3.18 5.12
N ASP A 39 16.16 3.87 6.14
CA ASP A 39 15.80 5.29 6.06
C ASP A 39 14.82 5.58 4.89
N GLY A 40 13.84 4.68 4.71
CA GLY A 40 12.82 4.80 3.67
C GLY A 40 13.30 4.43 2.27
N ILE A 41 14.48 3.83 2.15
CA ILE A 41 15.02 3.35 0.87
C ILE A 41 14.95 1.83 0.83
N PRO A 42 14.06 1.23 0.01
CA PRO A 42 14.01 -0.21 -0.22
C PRO A 42 15.04 -0.65 -1.27
N SER A 43 15.19 -1.97 -1.45
CA SER A 43 15.82 -2.51 -2.67
C SER A 43 14.90 -2.28 -3.86
N TRP A 44 15.38 -1.52 -4.84
CA TRP A 44 14.64 -1.26 -6.08
C TRP A 44 14.55 -2.50 -6.98
N GLU A 45 15.54 -3.40 -6.92
CA GLU A 45 15.51 -4.67 -7.66
C GLU A 45 14.38 -5.57 -7.14
N ALA A 46 14.17 -5.60 -5.82
CA ALA A 46 13.07 -6.36 -5.23
C ALA A 46 11.69 -5.81 -5.66
N ILE A 47 11.54 -4.48 -5.75
CA ILE A 47 10.33 -3.85 -6.29
C ILE A 47 10.15 -4.21 -7.76
N GLU A 48 11.22 -4.18 -8.56
CA GLU A 48 11.16 -4.55 -9.97
C GLU A 48 10.69 -5.98 -10.18
N VAL A 49 11.18 -6.93 -9.36
CA VAL A 49 10.73 -8.32 -9.39
C VAL A 49 9.23 -8.41 -9.11
N ILE A 50 8.74 -7.74 -8.06
CA ILE A 50 7.31 -7.74 -7.71
C ILE A 50 6.47 -7.13 -8.84
N LEU A 51 6.89 -6.00 -9.41
CA LEU A 51 6.18 -5.35 -10.51
C LEU A 51 6.13 -6.22 -11.77
N LYS A 52 7.21 -6.95 -12.09
CA LYS A 52 7.25 -7.88 -13.23
C LYS A 52 6.45 -9.15 -12.98
N GLU A 53 6.40 -9.62 -11.75
CA GLU A 53 5.65 -10.81 -11.37
C GLU A 53 4.13 -10.56 -11.44
N TRP A 54 3.67 -9.44 -10.87
CA TRP A 54 2.24 -9.15 -10.74
C TRP A 54 1.67 -8.29 -11.87
N THR A 55 2.52 -7.57 -12.61
CA THR A 55 2.14 -6.67 -13.72
C THR A 55 0.86 -5.87 -13.43
N PRO A 56 0.81 -5.08 -12.35
CA PRO A 56 -0.41 -4.40 -11.93
C PRO A 56 -0.80 -3.28 -12.91
N ASP A 57 -2.10 -3.03 -13.05
CA ASP A 57 -2.63 -1.92 -13.84
C ASP A 57 -2.34 -0.57 -13.17
N LEU A 58 -2.36 -0.58 -11.83
CA LEU A 58 -2.14 0.58 -10.98
C LEU A 58 -1.31 0.20 -9.74
N VAL A 59 -0.44 1.10 -9.33
CA VAL A 59 0.20 1.08 -8.03
C VAL A 59 -0.45 2.13 -7.13
N VAL A 60 -0.81 1.74 -5.91
CA VAL A 60 -1.34 2.66 -4.89
C VAL A 60 -0.32 2.75 -3.75
N VAL A 61 0.01 3.98 -3.36
CA VAL A 61 0.91 4.25 -2.23
C VAL A 61 0.12 4.99 -1.16
N GLY A 62 0.15 4.46 0.06
CA GLY A 62 -0.43 5.15 1.22
C GLY A 62 0.21 6.51 1.45
N LEU A 63 -0.63 7.51 1.70
CA LEU A 63 -0.24 8.87 2.01
C LEU A 63 -0.63 9.17 3.47
N PRO A 64 0.34 9.12 4.40
CA PRO A 64 0.08 9.44 5.78
C PRO A 64 -0.27 10.93 5.90
N LEU A 65 -1.41 11.25 6.50
CA LEU A 65 -1.86 12.61 6.79
C LEU A 65 -2.32 12.69 8.24
N ASP A 66 -2.42 13.91 8.78
CA ASP A 66 -3.07 14.12 10.07
C ASP A 66 -4.61 13.96 9.97
N LEU A 67 -5.30 14.02 11.12
CA LEU A 67 -6.75 13.86 11.21
C LEU A 67 -7.54 14.92 10.42
N HIS A 68 -6.93 16.05 10.10
CA HIS A 68 -7.52 17.15 9.33
C HIS A 68 -7.14 17.11 7.84
N GLY A 69 -6.34 16.14 7.40
CA GLY A 69 -5.83 16.05 6.02
C GLY A 69 -4.57 16.87 5.77
N GLY A 70 -3.96 17.43 6.82
CA GLY A 70 -2.68 18.09 6.75
C GLY A 70 -1.53 17.11 6.55
N GLU A 71 -0.47 17.56 5.87
CA GLU A 71 0.74 16.76 5.69
C GLU A 71 1.49 16.61 7.03
N LEU A 72 1.91 15.38 7.33
CA LEU A 72 2.87 15.12 8.40
C LEU A 72 4.27 15.50 7.89
N GLU A 73 4.88 16.52 8.50
CA GLU A 73 6.08 17.22 8.01
C GLU A 73 7.21 16.31 7.51
N THR A 74 7.41 15.16 8.14
CA THR A 74 8.54 14.27 7.85
C THR A 74 8.19 13.11 6.93
N ILE A 75 7.04 12.45 7.11
CA ILE A 75 6.74 11.18 6.44
C ILE A 75 5.96 11.38 5.13
N THR A 76 5.02 12.32 5.08
CA THR A 76 4.18 12.59 3.90
C THR A 76 5.02 12.96 2.67
N PRO A 77 6.01 13.88 2.77
CA PRO A 77 6.85 14.21 1.62
C PRO A 77 7.72 13.04 1.16
N ARG A 78 8.09 12.14 2.09
CA ARG A 78 8.90 10.95 1.79
C ARG A 78 8.08 9.86 1.08
N ALA A 79 6.83 9.63 1.50
CA ALA A 79 5.90 8.76 0.79
C ALA A 79 5.63 9.26 -0.64
N ARG A 80 5.40 10.57 -0.80
CA ARG A 80 5.25 11.22 -2.12
C ARG A 80 6.49 11.04 -2.99
N LYS A 81 7.69 11.19 -2.41
CA LYS A 81 8.96 10.94 -3.10
C LYS A 81 9.14 9.47 -3.51
N PHE A 82 8.70 8.53 -2.68
CA PHE A 82 8.70 7.11 -2.99
C PHE A 82 7.78 6.81 -4.19
N ALA A 83 6.54 7.31 -4.19
CA ALA A 83 5.60 7.20 -5.31
C ALA A 83 6.17 7.77 -6.61
N ASN A 84 6.78 8.96 -6.56
CA ASN A 84 7.43 9.58 -7.73
C ASN A 84 8.60 8.73 -8.26
N ARG A 85 9.36 8.07 -7.37
CA ARG A 85 10.45 7.18 -7.78
C ARG A 85 9.94 5.90 -8.43
N LEU A 86 8.83 5.33 -7.95
CA LEU A 86 8.18 4.19 -8.59
C LEU A 86 7.80 4.52 -10.03
N LYS A 87 7.10 5.65 -10.22
CA LYS A 87 6.72 6.15 -11.54
C LYS A 87 7.93 6.41 -12.44
N GLY A 88 8.93 7.14 -11.94
CA GLY A 88 10.11 7.51 -12.72
C GLY A 88 11.04 6.35 -13.07
N ARG A 89 11.15 5.33 -12.22
CA ARG A 89 12.05 4.18 -12.44
C ARG A 89 11.41 3.09 -13.31
N PHE A 90 10.11 2.84 -13.12
CA PHE A 90 9.45 1.68 -13.71
C PHE A 90 8.36 2.04 -14.72
N GLY A 91 8.02 3.33 -14.86
CA GLY A 91 6.98 3.78 -15.80
C GLY A 91 5.56 3.36 -15.42
N VAL A 92 5.35 2.86 -14.20
CA VAL A 92 4.04 2.41 -13.72
C VAL A 92 3.15 3.59 -13.37
N ASN A 93 1.83 3.39 -13.51
CA ASN A 93 0.85 4.33 -12.98
C ASN A 93 0.85 4.25 -11.46
N VAL A 94 0.91 5.41 -10.81
CA VAL A 94 0.94 5.51 -9.35
C VAL A 94 -0.09 6.51 -8.88
N GLU A 95 -0.92 6.11 -7.92
CA GLU A 95 -1.83 6.96 -7.18
C GLU A 95 -1.44 7.01 -5.70
N LEU A 96 -1.73 8.15 -5.07
CA LEU A 96 -1.59 8.33 -3.63
C LEU A 96 -2.95 8.17 -2.99
N HIS A 97 -3.05 7.32 -1.97
CA HIS A 97 -4.29 7.09 -1.24
C HIS A 97 -4.22 7.66 0.16
N ASP A 98 -5.25 8.40 0.54
CA ASP A 98 -5.36 9.04 1.84
C ASP A 98 -5.67 8.01 2.94
N GLU A 99 -4.78 7.89 3.92
CA GLU A 99 -4.89 6.90 5.00
C GLU A 99 -5.82 7.29 6.16
N ARG A 100 -6.43 8.50 6.13
CA ARG A 100 -7.24 9.04 7.25
C ARG A 100 -8.42 8.16 7.66
N LEU A 101 -8.97 7.37 6.74
CA LEU A 101 -10.16 6.54 6.99
C LEU A 101 -9.90 5.35 7.92
N THR A 102 -8.68 5.19 8.42
CA THR A 102 -8.33 4.10 9.33
C THR A 102 -8.03 4.67 10.71
N THR A 103 -9.06 4.78 11.57
CA THR A 103 -8.83 5.11 12.98
C THR A 103 -7.86 4.10 13.58
N ALA A 104 -7.06 4.50 14.58
CA ALA A 104 -6.19 3.55 15.28
C ALA A 104 -6.97 2.33 15.79
N GLU A 105 -8.24 2.53 16.15
CA GLU A 105 -9.19 1.49 16.52
C GLU A 105 -9.63 0.62 15.34
N ALA A 106 -9.93 1.18 14.16
CA ALA A 106 -10.24 0.39 12.96
C ALA A 106 -9.02 -0.42 12.50
N ARG A 107 -7.81 0.15 12.57
CA ARG A 107 -6.56 -0.61 12.37
C ARG A 107 -6.46 -1.73 13.40
N SER A 108 -6.64 -1.43 14.70
CA SER A 108 -6.59 -2.42 15.78
C SER A 108 -7.65 -3.53 15.65
N SER A 109 -8.86 -3.19 15.20
CA SER A 109 -9.95 -4.15 14.98
C SER A 109 -9.78 -4.93 13.67
N LEU A 110 -9.17 -4.37 12.62
CA LEU A 110 -8.79 -5.14 11.42
C LEU A 110 -7.64 -6.10 11.73
N PHE A 111 -6.73 -5.66 12.59
CA PHE A 111 -5.73 -6.51 13.23
C PHE A 111 -6.46 -7.66 13.98
N GLU A 112 -7.29 -7.41 14.98
CA GLU A 112 -8.01 -8.45 15.75
C GLU A 112 -8.96 -9.34 14.91
N TYR A 113 -9.67 -8.70 13.99
CA TYR A 113 -10.31 -9.15 12.75
C TYR A 113 -9.74 -10.38 12.02
N GLY A 114 -8.47 -10.20 11.63
CA GLY A 114 -7.87 -10.83 10.46
C GLY A 114 -7.06 -12.06 10.81
N GLY A 115 -7.72 -13.10 11.33
CA GLY A 115 -7.30 -14.50 11.17
C GLY A 115 -5.79 -14.78 11.22
N TYR A 116 -5.10 -14.36 12.28
CA TYR A 116 -3.65 -14.52 12.45
C TYR A 116 -3.10 -15.96 12.42
N LYS A 117 -3.97 -16.97 12.39
CA LYS A 117 -3.55 -18.37 12.50
C LYS A 117 -2.99 -18.96 11.20
N ALA A 118 -3.11 -18.27 10.06
CA ALA A 118 -2.71 -18.79 8.75
C ALA A 118 -1.57 -18.01 8.05
N LEU A 119 -1.10 -16.89 8.60
CA LEU A 119 -0.12 -16.03 7.94
C LEU A 119 1.29 -16.22 8.49
N GLY A 120 2.29 -16.27 7.61
CA GLY A 120 3.70 -16.30 8.00
C GLY A 120 4.13 -15.00 8.67
N LYS A 121 5.16 -15.06 9.53
CA LYS A 121 5.65 -13.91 10.32
C LYS A 121 5.98 -12.65 9.49
N GLY A 122 6.34 -12.80 8.21
CA GLY A 122 6.63 -11.69 7.30
C GLY A 122 5.44 -11.14 6.51
N GLU A 123 4.27 -11.78 6.58
CA GLU A 123 3.02 -11.33 5.95
C GLU A 123 2.18 -10.47 6.91
N ILE A 124 2.37 -10.64 8.22
CA ILE A 124 1.80 -9.77 9.26
C ILE A 124 2.24 -8.31 9.05
N ASP A 125 3.48 -8.12 8.58
CA ASP A 125 4.10 -6.80 8.39
C ASP A 125 3.51 -5.99 7.22
N SER A 126 2.63 -6.58 6.40
CA SER A 126 2.02 -5.91 5.23
C SER A 126 0.52 -5.66 5.35
N GLN A 127 -0.09 -5.89 6.52
CA GLN A 127 -1.54 -5.74 6.66
C GLN A 127 -2.03 -4.31 6.40
N SER A 128 -1.26 -3.29 6.80
CA SER A 128 -1.57 -1.90 6.45
C SER A 128 -1.70 -1.68 4.94
N ALA A 129 -0.86 -2.36 4.13
CA ALA A 129 -0.93 -2.25 2.68
C ALA A 129 -2.19 -2.90 2.09
N VAL A 130 -2.71 -3.96 2.72
CA VAL A 130 -4.00 -4.57 2.36
C VAL A 130 -5.11 -3.56 2.57
N ILE A 131 -5.15 -2.96 3.77
CA ILE A 131 -6.16 -1.97 4.15
C ILE A 131 -6.13 -0.75 3.20
N ILE A 132 -4.94 -0.28 2.82
CA ILE A 132 -4.78 0.80 1.84
C ILE A 132 -5.43 0.43 0.50
N VAL A 133 -5.21 -0.78 0.00
CA VAL A 133 -5.75 -1.20 -1.30
C VAL A 133 -7.25 -1.41 -1.25
N GLU A 134 -7.76 -2.04 -0.18
CA GLU A 134 -9.20 -2.27 -0.01
C GLU A 134 -9.94 -0.94 0.17
N SER A 135 -9.41 -0.02 1.00
CA SER A 135 -9.96 1.32 1.15
C SER A 135 -9.91 2.12 -0.15
N TRP A 136 -8.89 1.92 -0.99
CA TRP A 136 -8.85 2.52 -2.33
C TRP A 136 -9.97 1.96 -3.21
N PHE A 137 -10.20 0.65 -3.24
CA PHE A 137 -11.32 0.06 -3.97
C PHE A 137 -12.67 0.60 -3.48
N GLU A 138 -12.89 0.67 -2.17
CA GLU A 138 -14.10 1.25 -1.59
C GLU A 138 -14.34 2.69 -2.06
N ASN A 139 -13.29 3.53 -2.11
CA ASN A 139 -13.41 4.90 -2.61
C ASN A 139 -13.65 5.01 -4.12
N GLN A 140 -13.28 4.00 -4.92
CA GLN A 140 -13.54 3.99 -6.37
C GLN A 140 -14.96 3.51 -6.72
N TYR A 141 -15.54 2.64 -5.90
CA TYR A 141 -16.85 2.02 -6.16
C TYR A 141 -17.96 2.50 -5.22
N GLY A 142 -17.62 3.31 -4.22
CA GLY A 142 -18.57 3.95 -3.31
C GLY A 142 -19.26 5.15 -3.97
N GLU A 143 -20.30 4.87 -4.76
CA GLU A 143 -21.46 5.75 -4.99
C GLU A 143 -22.71 5.13 -4.36
#